data_AF-A0A662CF79-F1
#
_entry.id   AF-A0A662CF79-F1
#
_cell.length_a   1.000
_cell.length_b   1.000
_cell.length_c   1.000
_cell.angle_alpha   90.00
_cell.angle_beta   90.00
_cell.angle_gamma   90.00
#
_symmetry.space_group_name_H-M   'P 1'
#
loop_
_entity.id
_entity.type
_entity.pdbx_description
1 polymer ?
#
loop_
_entity_poly.entity_id
_entity_poly.type
_entity_poly.pdbx_seq_one_letter_code
_entity_poly.pdbx_strand_id
1 'polypeptide(L)'
;MKKFDDILSRIGDRMRELDSIRERALSQSREIILNCRKCIQSIHNGDFERARKHLMSAGRRLKTLYKMLDGYPEIKSAGFVENASQEFVEAKCLYNLERKGELPDPDKLGVSYVAFLLGLCDLIGELRRFSLDSMRHGNIDDANRYLEMMEEIYESIMD
;
A
#
# COMPACT_ATOMS: atom_id res chain seq x y z
N MET A 1 30.94 -33.73 17.92
CA MET A 1 30.75 -32.40 18.54
C MET A 1 31.15 -31.26 17.60
N LYS A 2 32.40 -31.15 17.12
CA LYS A 2 32.82 -30.07 16.17
C LYS A 2 31.90 -29.80 14.96
N LYS A 3 31.35 -30.85 14.32
CA LYS A 3 30.39 -30.70 13.20
C LYS A 3 29.04 -30.11 13.64
N PHE A 4 28.63 -30.35 14.88
CA PHE A 4 27.40 -29.80 15.45
C PHE A 4 27.60 -28.32 15.82
N ASP A 5 28.76 -27.96 16.37
CA ASP A 5 29.11 -26.57 16.68
C ASP A 5 29.17 -25.70 15.41
N ASP A 6 29.70 -26.23 14.31
CA ASP A 6 29.70 -25.56 13.00
C ASP A 6 28.28 -25.31 12.47
N ILE A 7 27.39 -26.31 12.58
CA ILE A 7 25.97 -26.18 12.20
C ILE A 7 25.30 -25.08 13.04
N LEU A 8 25.50 -25.09 14.36
CA LEU A 8 24.92 -24.07 15.24
C LEU A 8 25.46 -22.66 14.94
N SER A 9 26.75 -22.52 14.60
CA SER A 9 27.32 -21.24 14.19
C SER A 9 26.65 -20.71 12.93
N ARG A 10 26.53 -21.56 11.89
CA ARG A 10 25.88 -21.19 10.62
C ARG A 10 24.43 -20.79 10.79
N ILE A 11 23.69 -21.49 11.66
CA ILE A 11 22.31 -21.12 12.02
C ILE A 11 22.30 -19.75 12.69
N GLY A 12 23.18 -19.51 13.66
CA GLY A 12 23.28 -18.22 14.36
C GLY A 12 23.59 -17.06 13.42
N ASP A 13 24.50 -17.25 12.47
CA ASP A 13 24.82 -16.25 11.44
C ASP A 13 23.61 -15.93 10.56
N ARG A 14 22.88 -16.97 10.10
CA ARG A 14 21.66 -16.76 9.31
C ARG A 14 20.56 -16.05 10.10
N MET A 15 20.37 -16.38 11.38
CA MET A 15 19.36 -15.70 12.22
C MET A 15 19.68 -14.21 12.38
N ARG A 16 20.95 -13.86 12.64
CA ARG A 16 21.38 -12.45 12.73
C ARG A 16 21.16 -11.68 11.43
N GLU A 17 21.45 -12.31 10.29
CA GLU A 17 21.19 -11.74 8.98
C GLU A 17 19.69 -11.46 8.76
N LEU A 18 18.83 -12.45 9.07
CA LEU A 18 17.38 -12.31 8.94
C LEU A 18 16.81 -11.22 9.83
N ASP A 19 17.26 -11.13 11.08
CA ASP A 19 16.81 -10.10 12.01
C ASP A 19 17.19 -8.70 11.49
N SER A 20 18.42 -8.52 11.00
CA SER A 20 18.86 -7.25 10.40
C SER A 20 18.07 -6.85 9.14
N ILE A 21 17.72 -7.82 8.29
CA ILE A 21 16.86 -7.57 7.11
C ILE A 21 15.43 -7.21 7.56
N ARG A 22 14.89 -7.92 8.56
CA ARG A 22 13.53 -7.71 9.06
C ARG A 22 13.38 -6.32 9.67
N GLU A 23 14.33 -5.86 10.49
CA GLU A 23 14.29 -4.51 11.09
C GLU A 23 14.28 -3.41 10.02
N ARG A 24 15.12 -3.54 8.99
CA ARG A 24 15.14 -2.62 7.85
C ARG A 24 13.82 -2.65 7.08
N ALA A 25 13.27 -3.83 6.85
CA ALA A 25 12.00 -4.01 6.15
C ALA A 25 10.83 -3.38 6.93
N LEU A 26 10.79 -3.57 8.25
CA LEU A 26 9.81 -2.94 9.15
C LEU A 26 9.90 -1.42 9.10
N SER A 27 11.12 -0.87 9.16
CA SER A 27 11.35 0.58 9.07
C SER A 27 10.86 1.14 7.74
N GLN A 28 11.23 0.52 6.61
CA GLN A 28 10.76 0.97 5.28
C GLN A 28 9.24 0.85 5.13
N SER A 29 8.63 -0.20 5.65
CA SER A 29 7.18 -0.41 5.60
C SER A 29 6.42 0.70 6.33
N ARG A 30 6.91 1.12 7.52
CA ARG A 30 6.33 2.26 8.25
C ARG A 30 6.44 3.58 7.49
N GLU A 31 7.57 3.81 6.83
CA GLU A 31 7.77 4.99 5.99
C GLU A 31 6.85 5.01 4.75
N ILE A 32 6.60 3.85 4.13
CA ILE A 32 5.65 3.71 3.03
C ILE A 32 4.25 4.10 3.51
N ILE A 33 3.78 3.49 4.59
CA ILE A 33 2.47 3.77 5.19
C ILE A 33 2.33 5.26 5.53
N LEU A 34 3.35 5.87 6.15
CA LEU A 34 3.32 7.30 6.46
C LEU A 34 3.20 8.19 5.20
N ASN A 35 3.86 7.83 4.11
CA ASN A 35 3.74 8.56 2.85
C ASN A 35 2.36 8.34 2.21
N CYS A 36 1.77 7.15 2.30
CA CYS A 36 0.42 6.87 1.80
C CYS A 36 -0.62 7.70 2.55
N ARG A 37 -0.57 7.73 3.89
CA ARG A 37 -1.46 8.59 4.71
C ARG A 37 -1.33 10.07 4.39
N LYS A 38 -0.09 10.57 4.20
CA LYS A 38 0.14 11.95 3.78
C LYS A 38 -0.38 12.23 2.37
N CYS A 39 -0.31 11.24 1.48
CA CYS A 39 -0.88 11.34 0.14
C CYS A 39 -2.40 11.50 0.23
N ILE A 40 -3.09 10.56 0.87
CA ILE A 40 -4.55 10.55 1.05
C ILE A 40 -5.02 11.85 1.70
N GLN A 41 -4.37 12.28 2.78
CA GLN A 41 -4.69 13.55 3.43
C GLN A 41 -4.50 14.77 2.52
N SER A 42 -3.50 14.76 1.64
CA SER A 42 -3.29 15.84 0.68
C SER A 42 -4.36 15.83 -0.42
N ILE A 43 -4.85 14.67 -0.83
CA ILE A 43 -5.97 14.52 -1.77
C ILE A 43 -7.24 15.14 -1.16
N HIS A 44 -7.59 14.78 0.08
CA HIS A 44 -8.72 15.38 0.80
C HIS A 44 -8.65 16.92 0.89
N ASN A 45 -7.43 17.47 0.97
CA ASN A 45 -7.21 18.91 1.02
C ASN A 45 -7.12 19.57 -0.36
N GLY A 46 -7.28 18.82 -1.46
CA GLY A 46 -7.13 19.31 -2.83
C GLY A 46 -5.69 19.62 -3.27
N ASP A 47 -4.67 19.29 -2.45
CA ASP A 47 -3.26 19.52 -2.77
C ASP A 47 -2.65 18.34 -3.52
N PHE A 48 -3.02 18.24 -4.81
CA PHE A 48 -2.60 17.13 -5.68
C PHE A 48 -1.09 17.11 -5.98
N GLU A 49 -0.41 18.25 -5.90
CA GLU A 49 1.03 18.33 -6.09
C GLU A 49 1.78 17.72 -4.90
N ARG A 50 1.35 18.00 -3.66
CA ARG A 50 1.90 17.31 -2.49
C ARG A 50 1.51 15.84 -2.47
N ALA A 51 0.25 15.52 -2.81
CA ALA A 51 -0.20 14.14 -2.89
C ALA A 51 0.69 13.31 -3.85
N ARG A 52 0.99 13.85 -5.03
CA ARG A 52 1.88 13.22 -6.02
C ARG A 52 3.28 12.99 -5.47
N LYS A 53 3.87 13.98 -4.78
CA LYS A 53 5.21 13.85 -4.18
C LYS A 53 5.26 12.71 -3.15
N HIS A 54 4.26 12.62 -2.28
CA HIS A 54 4.14 11.55 -1.29
C HIS A 54 3.93 10.18 -1.96
N LEU A 55 3.06 10.09 -2.96
CA LEU A 55 2.82 8.86 -3.70
C LEU A 55 4.07 8.34 -4.41
N MET A 56 4.82 9.23 -5.09
CA MET A 56 6.09 8.86 -5.73
C MET A 56 7.17 8.45 -4.72
N SER A 57 7.17 9.03 -3.51
CA SER A 57 8.06 8.62 -2.42
C SER A 57 7.70 7.20 -1.96
N ALA A 58 6.42 6.92 -1.70
CA ALA A 58 5.93 5.62 -1.30
C ALA A 58 6.27 4.54 -2.34
N GLY A 59 5.97 4.77 -3.63
CA GLY A 59 6.25 3.80 -4.69
C GLY A 59 7.74 3.50 -4.88
N ARG A 60 8.62 4.51 -4.76
CA ARG A 60 10.08 4.29 -4.81
C ARG A 60 10.56 3.44 -3.63
N ARG A 61 10.03 3.69 -2.44
CA ARG A 61 10.35 2.91 -1.23
C ARG A 61 9.83 1.49 -1.33
N LEU A 62 8.61 1.28 -1.82
CA LEU A 62 8.05 -0.04 -2.03
C LEU A 62 8.90 -0.87 -3.01
N LYS A 63 9.29 -0.27 -4.14
CA LYS A 63 10.21 -0.93 -5.10
C LYS A 63 11.56 -1.28 -4.46
N THR A 64 12.08 -0.41 -3.61
CA THR A 64 13.34 -0.65 -2.89
C THR A 64 13.19 -1.77 -1.87
N LEU A 65 12.08 -1.78 -1.13
CA LEU A 65 11.73 -2.81 -0.17
C LEU A 65 11.64 -4.18 -0.84
N TYR A 66 10.89 -4.32 -1.93
CA TYR A 66 10.77 -5.59 -2.65
C TYR A 66 12.12 -6.08 -3.17
N LYS A 67 12.93 -5.21 -3.79
CA LYS A 67 14.27 -5.58 -4.25
C LYS A 67 15.18 -6.04 -3.11
N MET A 68 15.09 -5.41 -1.94
CA MET A 68 15.84 -5.83 -0.75
C MET A 68 15.41 -7.22 -0.27
N LEU A 69 14.16 -7.61 -0.51
CA LEU A 69 13.55 -8.85 -0.02
C LEU A 69 13.55 -10.01 -1.03
N ASP A 70 14.12 -9.84 -2.23
CA ASP A 70 14.12 -10.90 -3.26
C ASP A 70 14.82 -12.20 -2.81
N GLY A 71 15.81 -12.11 -1.91
CA GLY A 71 16.47 -13.27 -1.29
C GLY A 71 15.87 -13.73 0.04
N TYR A 72 14.73 -13.15 0.46
CA TYR A 72 14.13 -13.33 1.79
C TYR A 72 12.61 -13.50 1.67
N PRO A 73 12.11 -14.55 0.99
CA PRO A 73 10.68 -14.77 0.78
C PRO A 73 9.88 -14.80 2.08
N GLU A 74 10.44 -15.32 3.17
CA GLU A 74 9.83 -15.38 4.50
C GLU A 74 9.58 -14.00 5.13
N ILE A 75 10.33 -12.98 4.70
CA ILE A 75 10.14 -11.59 5.11
C ILE A 75 9.28 -10.85 4.08
N LYS A 76 9.41 -11.18 2.79
CA LYS A 76 8.63 -10.59 1.70
C LYS A 76 7.13 -10.80 1.88
N SER A 77 6.72 -12.00 2.30
CA SER A 77 5.31 -12.33 2.59
C SER A 77 4.87 -11.97 4.01
N ALA A 78 5.68 -11.25 4.79
CA ALA A 78 5.31 -10.88 6.14
C ALA A 78 4.18 -9.85 6.13
N GLY A 79 3.24 -9.96 7.07
CA GLY A 79 2.04 -9.11 7.09
C GLY A 79 2.31 -7.61 7.11
N PHE A 80 3.44 -7.15 7.66
CA PHE A 80 3.79 -5.73 7.65
C PHE A 80 4.23 -5.22 6.25
N VAL A 81 4.79 -6.09 5.41
CA VAL A 81 5.14 -5.78 4.02
C VAL A 81 3.87 -5.75 3.17
N GLU A 82 3.00 -6.75 3.34
CA GLU A 82 1.70 -6.80 2.68
C GLU A 82 0.84 -5.57 3.05
N ASN A 83 0.77 -5.21 4.34
CA ASN A 83 0.05 -4.02 4.78
C ASN A 83 0.60 -2.72 4.16
N ALA A 84 1.93 -2.58 4.06
CA ALA A 84 2.51 -1.41 3.39
C ALA A 84 2.21 -1.36 1.89
N SER A 85 2.06 -2.53 1.26
CA SER A 85 1.70 -2.67 -0.16
C SER A 85 0.23 -2.34 -0.38
N GLN A 86 -0.64 -2.80 0.51
CA GLN A 86 -2.07 -2.50 0.57
C GLN A 86 -2.33 -0.99 0.69
N GLU A 87 -1.70 -0.32 1.65
CA GLU A 87 -1.84 1.14 1.81
C GLU A 87 -1.29 1.93 0.61
N PHE A 88 -0.27 1.39 -0.07
CA PHE A 88 0.21 1.99 -1.33
C PHE A 88 -0.82 1.85 -2.46
N VAL A 89 -1.49 0.69 -2.56
CA VAL A 89 -2.54 0.46 -3.56
C VAL A 89 -3.71 1.41 -3.32
N GLU A 90 -4.21 1.50 -2.08
CA GLU A 90 -5.28 2.43 -1.71
C GLU A 90 -4.95 3.87 -2.15
N ALA A 91 -3.80 4.39 -1.73
CA ALA A 91 -3.37 5.75 -2.08
C ALA A 91 -3.17 5.94 -3.59
N LYS A 92 -2.66 4.92 -4.30
CA LYS A 92 -2.42 4.98 -5.74
C LYS A 92 -3.73 4.99 -6.53
N CYS A 93 -4.67 4.12 -6.17
CA CYS A 93 -5.99 4.04 -6.78
C CYS A 93 -6.77 5.33 -6.52
N LEU A 94 -6.82 5.80 -5.27
CA LEU A 94 -7.49 7.05 -4.92
C LEU A 94 -6.94 8.23 -5.72
N TYR A 95 -5.61 8.37 -5.78
CA TYR A 95 -4.98 9.44 -6.56
C TYR A 95 -5.36 9.35 -8.05
N ASN A 96 -5.36 8.15 -8.64
CA ASN A 96 -5.70 7.99 -10.05
C ASN A 96 -7.17 8.37 -10.31
N LEU A 97 -8.10 7.89 -9.47
CA LEU A 97 -9.54 8.18 -9.60
C LEU A 97 -9.83 9.69 -9.50
N GLU A 98 -9.24 10.36 -8.51
CA GLU A 98 -9.40 11.82 -8.35
C GLU A 98 -8.77 12.63 -9.50
N ARG A 99 -7.82 12.02 -10.22
CA ARG A 99 -7.23 12.59 -11.44
C ARG A 99 -7.91 12.11 -12.72
N LYS A 100 -9.05 11.43 -12.62
CA LYS A 100 -9.81 10.85 -13.74
C LYS A 100 -8.97 9.91 -14.61
N GLY A 101 -8.05 9.18 -13.97
CA GLY A 101 -7.24 8.14 -14.58
C GLY A 101 -7.78 6.74 -14.26
N GLU A 102 -7.21 5.74 -14.93
CA GLU A 102 -7.58 4.34 -14.75
C GLU A 102 -7.01 3.75 -13.45
N LEU A 103 -7.68 2.71 -12.94
CA LEU A 103 -7.11 1.89 -11.88
C LEU A 103 -5.81 1.22 -12.38
N PRO A 104 -4.77 1.19 -11.53
CA PRO A 104 -3.50 0.59 -11.91
C PRO A 104 -3.62 -0.94 -12.04
N ASP A 105 -2.80 -1.49 -12.93
CA ASP A 105 -2.61 -2.94 -13.07
C ASP A 105 -1.71 -3.46 -11.92
N PRO A 106 -2.14 -4.45 -11.12
CA PRO A 106 -1.37 -4.99 -10.01
C PRO A 106 -0.01 -5.55 -10.44
N ASP A 107 0.07 -6.18 -11.62
CA ASP A 107 1.32 -6.75 -12.13
C ASP A 107 2.33 -5.64 -12.47
N LYS A 108 1.85 -4.51 -12.98
CA LYS A 108 2.68 -3.32 -13.24
C LYS A 108 3.12 -2.63 -11.95
N LEU A 109 2.30 -2.68 -10.89
CA LEU A 109 2.69 -2.20 -9.57
C LEU A 109 3.68 -3.13 -8.88
N GLY A 110 3.68 -4.42 -9.25
CA GLY A 110 4.53 -5.45 -8.67
C GLY A 110 4.09 -5.88 -7.26
N VAL A 111 2.85 -5.60 -6.88
CA VAL A 111 2.26 -5.96 -5.59
C VAL A 111 1.58 -7.33 -5.66
N SER A 112 1.37 -7.97 -4.50
CA SER A 112 0.56 -9.20 -4.45
C SER A 112 -0.90 -8.89 -4.83
N TYR A 113 -1.60 -9.86 -5.42
CA TYR A 113 -3.04 -9.72 -5.69
C TYR A 113 -3.86 -9.56 -4.41
N VAL A 114 -3.40 -10.16 -3.30
CA VAL A 114 -4.04 -10.02 -1.99
C VAL A 114 -3.93 -8.57 -1.50
N ALA A 115 -2.73 -7.97 -1.51
CA ALA A 115 -2.55 -6.58 -1.12
C ALA A 115 -3.32 -5.63 -2.04
N PHE A 116 -3.40 -5.95 -3.33
CA PHE A 116 -4.17 -5.15 -4.29
C PHE A 116 -5.67 -5.16 -3.95
N LEU A 117 -6.24 -6.35 -3.79
CA LEU A 117 -7.66 -6.52 -3.48
C LEU A 117 -8.02 -5.84 -2.14
N LEU A 118 -7.22 -6.07 -1.10
CA LEU A 118 -7.45 -5.43 0.20
C LEU A 118 -7.31 -3.90 0.11
N GLY A 119 -6.39 -3.39 -0.71
CA GLY A 119 -6.23 -1.95 -0.94
C GLY A 119 -7.43 -1.32 -1.66
N LEU A 120 -8.08 -2.07 -2.57
CA LEU A 120 -9.36 -1.67 -3.16
C LEU A 120 -10.50 -1.67 -2.13
N CYS A 121 -10.53 -2.64 -1.22
CA CYS A 121 -11.51 -2.65 -0.13
C CYS A 121 -11.35 -1.44 0.80
N ASP A 122 -10.12 -1.06 1.14
CA ASP A 122 -9.86 0.13 1.96
C ASP A 122 -10.24 1.42 1.23
N LEU A 123 -9.97 1.50 -0.08
CA LEU A 123 -10.35 2.61 -0.94
C LEU A 123 -11.86 2.91 -0.88
N ILE A 124 -12.72 1.89 -0.81
CA ILE A 124 -14.18 2.09 -0.63
C ILE A 124 -14.45 2.93 0.64
N GLY A 125 -13.70 2.71 1.71
CA GLY A 125 -13.79 3.48 2.95
C GLY A 125 -13.46 4.97 2.75
N GLU A 126 -12.43 5.28 1.95
CA GLU A 126 -12.06 6.66 1.61
C GLU A 126 -13.04 7.32 0.63
N LEU A 127 -13.56 6.59 -0.37
CA LEU A 127 -14.63 7.09 -1.25
C LEU A 127 -15.90 7.42 -0.47
N ARG A 128 -16.26 6.61 0.54
CA ARG A 128 -17.36 6.92 1.46
C ARG A 128 -17.11 8.22 2.20
N ARG A 129 -15.87 8.47 2.65
CA ARG A 129 -15.51 9.72 3.33
C ARG A 129 -15.69 10.91 2.41
N PHE A 130 -15.25 10.82 1.15
CA PHE A 130 -15.50 11.85 0.14
C PHE A 130 -16.99 12.08 -0.11
N SER A 131 -17.78 11.02 -0.24
CA SER A 131 -19.23 11.11 -0.42
C SER A 131 -19.89 11.88 0.73
N LEU A 132 -19.59 11.50 1.98
CA LEU A 132 -20.13 12.16 3.17
C LEU A 132 -19.68 13.61 3.29
N ASP A 133 -18.40 13.91 3.00
CA ASP A 133 -17.90 15.27 3.03
C ASP A 133 -18.57 16.13 1.95
N SER A 134 -18.80 15.62 0.74
CA SER A 134 -19.57 16.31 -0.31
C SER A 134 -21.01 16.59 0.13
N MET A 135 -21.69 15.62 0.75
CA MET A 135 -23.04 15.82 1.30
C MET A 135 -23.08 16.94 2.34
N ARG A 136 -22.08 17.02 3.23
CA ARG A 136 -21.99 18.07 4.26
C ARG A 136 -21.85 19.47 3.67
N HIS A 137 -21.27 19.60 2.48
CA HIS A 137 -21.13 20.87 1.77
C HIS A 137 -22.31 21.15 0.82
N GLY A 138 -23.31 20.27 0.74
CA GLY A 138 -24.45 20.40 -0.16
C GLY A 138 -24.17 20.00 -1.61
N ASN A 139 -23.01 19.38 -1.88
CA ASN A 139 -22.60 18.93 -3.21
C ASN A 139 -23.16 17.53 -3.49
N ILE A 140 -24.45 17.43 -3.79
CA ILE A 140 -25.13 16.15 -3.99
C ILE A 140 -24.60 15.38 -5.21
N ASP A 141 -24.28 16.06 -6.31
CA ASP A 141 -23.76 15.43 -7.52
C ASP A 141 -22.43 14.71 -7.24
N ASP A 142 -21.51 15.36 -6.53
CA ASP A 142 -20.24 14.73 -6.15
C ASP A 142 -20.45 13.59 -5.16
N ALA A 143 -21.39 13.73 -4.21
CA ALA A 143 -21.69 12.66 -3.26
C ALA A 143 -22.19 11.39 -3.96
N ASN A 144 -23.08 11.54 -4.95
CA ASN A 144 -23.59 10.43 -5.76
C ASN A 144 -22.49 9.83 -6.63
N ARG A 145 -21.64 10.65 -7.25
CA ARG A 145 -20.50 10.17 -8.04
C ARG A 145 -19.60 9.23 -7.24
N TYR A 146 -19.27 9.59 -5.99
CA TYR A 146 -18.47 8.71 -5.13
C TYR A 146 -19.21 7.45 -4.71
N LEU A 147 -20.54 7.52 -4.55
CA LEU A 147 -21.37 6.35 -4.25
C LEU A 147 -21.37 5.35 -5.40
N GLU A 148 -21.61 5.82 -6.63
CA GLU A 148 -21.58 5.00 -7.85
C GLU A 148 -20.22 4.31 -8.02
N MET A 149 -19.11 5.04 -7.80
CA MET A 149 -17.77 4.44 -7.84
C MET A 149 -17.56 3.34 -6.80
N MET A 150 -18.14 3.47 -5.59
CA MET A 150 -18.07 2.41 -4.58
C MET A 150 -18.86 1.17 -5.01
N GLU A 151 -20.05 1.37 -5.59
CA GLU A 151 -20.89 0.29 -6.10
C GLU A 151 -20.19 -0.47 -7.22
N GLU A 152 -19.62 0.24 -8.21
CA GLU A 152 -18.86 -0.36 -9.31
C GLU A 152 -17.69 -1.23 -8.82
N ILE A 153 -16.92 -0.72 -7.85
CA ILE A 153 -15.79 -1.47 -7.27
C ILE A 153 -16.29 -2.69 -6.49
N TYR A 154 -17.36 -2.53 -5.70
CA TYR A 154 -17.91 -3.62 -4.90
C TYR A 154 -18.46 -4.75 -5.79
N GLU A 155 -19.23 -4.40 -6.82
CA GLU A 155 -19.75 -5.37 -7.79
C GLU A 155 -18.60 -6.12 -8.49
N SER A 156 -17.60 -5.38 -8.96
CA SER A 156 -16.42 -5.97 -9.63
C SER A 156 -15.61 -6.93 -8.74
N ILE A 157 -15.66 -6.78 -7.42
CA ILE A 157 -14.98 -7.66 -6.45
C ILE A 157 -15.81 -8.92 -6.16
N MET A 158 -17.13 -8.83 -6.26
CA MET A 158 -18.06 -9.90 -5.88
C MET A 158 -18.42 -10.85 -7.03
N ASP A 159 -18.08 -10.48 -8.27
CA ASP A 159 -18.19 -11.32 -9.48
C ASP A 159 -17.12 -12.44 -9.53
#